data_AF-A0A0E3S7R2-F1
#
_entry.id   AF-A0A0E3S7R2-F1
#
_cell.length_a   1.000
_cell.length_b   1.000
_cell.length_c   1.000
_cell.angle_alpha   90.00
_cell.angle_beta   90.00
_cell.angle_gamma   90.00
#
_symmetry.space_group_name_H-M   'P 1'
#
loop_
_entity.id
_entity.type
_entity.pdbx_description
1 polymer ?
#
loop_
_entity_poly.entity_id
_entity_poly.type
_entity_poly.pdbx_seq_one_letter_code
_entity_poly.pdbx_strand_id
1 'polypeptide(L)' 'MLRGNRYRIYPNKEQKALMEKHFGSCRFVYNKLLEIK' A
#
# COMPACT_ATOMS: atom_id res chain seq x y z
N MET A 1 -9.07 15.39 -16.90
CA MET A 1 -9.27 13.97 -16.55
C MET A 1 -7.90 13.30 -16.54
N LEU A 2 -7.32 13.05 -15.37
CA LEU A 2 -6.03 12.37 -15.27
C LEU A 2 -6.22 10.93 -15.76
N ARG A 3 -5.71 10.62 -16.97
CA ARG A 3 -5.59 9.25 -17.44
C ARG A 3 -4.72 8.53 -16.41
N GLY A 4 -5.29 7.60 -15.66
CA GLY A 4 -4.53 6.78 -14.74
C GLY A 4 -3.42 6.10 -15.52
N ASN A 5 -2.18 6.55 -15.32
CA ASN A 5 -1.05 5.97 -16.00
C ASN A 5 -0.92 4.52 -15.53
N ARG A 6 -1.10 3.57 -16.46
CA ARG A 6 -0.93 2.15 -16.16
C ARG A 6 0.57 1.84 -16.08
N TYR A 7 1.15 2.02 -14.90
CA TYR A 7 2.51 1.58 -14.62
C TYR A 7 2.48 0.14 -14.14
N ARG A 8 3.18 -0.76 -14.85
CA ARG A 8 3.55 -2.07 -14.30
C ARG A 8 4.79 -1.87 -13.44
N ILE A 9 4.58 -1.72 -12.13
CA ILE A 9 5.68 -1.66 -11.18
C ILE A 9 6.19 -3.09 -11.01
N TYR A 10 7.44 -3.34 -11.42
CA TYR A 10 8.15 -4.60 -11.14
C TYR A 10 9.17 -4.33 -10.03
N PRO A 11 8.75 -4.40 -8.75
CA PRO A 11 9.62 -4.03 -7.65
C PRO A 11 10.71 -5.08 -7.45
N ASN A 12 11.93 -4.61 -7.18
CA ASN A 12 13.01 -5.46 -6.69
C ASN A 12 12.72 -5.91 -5.24
N LYS A 13 13.58 -6.78 -4.68
CA LYS A 13 13.35 -7.35 -3.33
C LYS A 13 13.23 -6.28 -2.23
N GLU A 14 14.05 -5.23 -2.28
CA GLU A 14 14.04 -4.14 -1.30
C GLU A 14 12.78 -3.28 -1.43
N GLN A 15 12.39 -2.97 -2.67
CA GLN A 15 11.18 -2.21 -2.96
C GLN A 15 9.92 -2.95 -2.50
N LYS A 16 9.87 -4.29 -2.66
CA LYS A 16 8.76 -5.11 -2.12
C LYS A 16 8.66 -4.97 -0.61
N ALA A 17 9.78 -5.11 0.10
CA ALA A 17 9.81 -4.96 1.55
C ALA A 17 9.37 -3.55 2.00
N LEU A 18 9.78 -2.51 1.28
CA LEU A 18 9.38 -1.14 1.56
C LEU A 18 7.86 -0.94 1.34
N MET A 19 7.33 -1.43 0.21
CA MET A 19 5.90 -1.39 -0.10
C MET A 19 5.07 -2.14 0.95
N GLU A 20 5.51 -3.32 1.38
CA GLU A 20 4.85 -4.08 2.45
C GLU A 20 4.83 -3.32 3.77
N LYS A 21 5.94 -2.67 4.15
CA LYS A 21 5.99 -1.84 5.37
C LYS A 21 4.99 -0.68 5.30
N HIS A 22 4.94 0.04 4.18
CA HIS A 22 4.05 1.19 4.04
C HIS A 22 2.58 0.77 3.96
N PHE A 23 2.23 -0.09 3.00
CA PHE A 23 0.83 -0.50 2.81
C PHE A 23 0.31 -1.37 3.95
N GLY A 24 1.16 -2.21 4.54
CA GLY A 24 0.83 -3.01 5.72
C GLY A 24 0.48 -2.14 6.93
N SER A 25 1.28 -1.11 7.20
CA SER A 25 1.02 -0.17 8.31
C SER A 25 -0.27 0.60 8.12
N CYS A 26 -0.50 1.16 6.92
CA CYS A 26 -1.74 1.88 6.62
C CYS A 26 -2.98 0.97 6.74
N ARG A 27 -2.89 -0.27 6.24
CA ARG A 27 -3.98 -1.26 6.34
C ARG A 27 -4.29 -1.62 7.79
N PHE A 28 -3.26 -1.83 8.62
CA PHE A 28 -3.44 -2.13 10.03
C PHE A 28 -4.21 -1.03 10.77
N VAL A 29 -3.75 0.22 10.64
CA VAL A 29 -4.40 1.37 11.29
C VAL A 29 -5.84 1.53 10.83
N TYR A 30 -6.09 1.48 9.52
CA TYR A 30 -7.44 1.61 8.96
C TYR A 30 -8.39 0.54 9.48
N ASN A 31 -7.96 -0.73 9.46
CA ASN A 31 -8.76 -1.83 9.98
C ASN A 31 -9.02 -1.69 11.48
N LYS A 32 -8.01 -1.25 12.25
CA LYS A 32 -8.17 -1.06 13.69
C LYS A 32 -9.18 0.03 14.00
N LEU A 33 -9.17 1.13 13.24
CA LEU A 33 -10.14 2.21 13.40
C LEU A 33 -11.56 1.80 12.98
N LEU A 34 -11.69 0.96 11.95
CA LEU A 34 -13.00 0.39 11.57
C LEU A 34 -13.57 -0.57 12.62
N GLU A 35 -12.70 -1.26 13.36
CA GLU A 35 -13.09 -2.17 14.44
C GLU A 35 -13.60 -1.42 15.68
N ILE A 36 -13.18 -0.16 15.89
CA ILE A 36 -13.58 0.69 17.03
C ILE A 36 -14.99 1.27 16.80
N LYS A 37 -15.96 0.40 16.54
CA LYS A 37 -17.37 0.74 16.36
C LYS A 37 -18.17 0.65 17.66
#